data_AF-A0A917IB46-F1
#
_entry.id   AF-A0A917IB46-F1
#
_cell.length_a   1.000
_cell.length_b   1.000
_cell.length_c   1.000
_cell.angle_alpha   90.00
_cell.angle_beta   90.00
_cell.angle_gamma   90.00
#
_symmetry.space_group_name_H-M   'P 1'
#
loop_
_entity.id
_entity.type
_entity.pdbx_description
1 polymer ?
#
loop_
_entity_poly.entity_id
_entity_poly.type
_entity_poly.pdbx_seq_one_letter_code
_entity_poly.pdbx_strand_id
1 'polypeptide(L)'
;MITHDQIGSDEDLAREVLIIGRDIAPCLDSFPDGSEQQKDAIAILRRVYKTAAARGSHLIKSQAIGPARVEYADIASAFDGQPRRALRALCGASSAAGLPVGSFPNERPIARLWPERYG
;
A
#
# COMPACT_ATOMS: atom_id res chain seq x y z
N MET A 1 6.00 17.83 -4.66
CA MET A 1 4.78 17.26 -4.03
C MET A 1 3.76 16.85 -5.08
N ILE A 2 3.10 15.70 -4.93
CA ILE A 2 2.07 15.23 -5.86
C ILE A 2 0.73 15.93 -5.55
N THR A 3 0.10 16.52 -6.57
CA THR A 3 -1.18 17.24 -6.45
C THR A 3 -2.31 16.54 -7.21
N HIS A 4 -3.57 16.87 -6.87
CA HIS A 4 -4.76 16.25 -7.47
C HIS A 4 -4.85 16.49 -8.98
N ASP A 5 -4.43 17.68 -9.45
CA ASP A 5 -4.36 18.05 -10.87
C ASP A 5 -3.49 17.10 -11.71
N GLN A 6 -2.46 16.53 -11.09
CA GLN A 6 -1.59 15.56 -11.77
C GLN A 6 -2.26 14.19 -11.97
N ILE A 7 -3.37 13.91 -11.29
CA ILE A 7 -4.01 12.59 -11.26
C ILE A 7 -5.26 12.54 -12.12
N GLY A 8 -6.13 13.54 -12.02
CA GLY A 8 -7.44 13.50 -12.66
C GLY A 8 -8.14 14.85 -12.73
N SER A 9 -9.19 14.90 -13.54
CA SER A 9 -10.02 16.10 -13.74
C SER A 9 -11.08 16.31 -12.66
N ASP A 10 -11.53 15.21 -12.03
CA ASP A 10 -12.44 15.24 -10.89
C ASP A 10 -11.62 15.43 -9.62
N GLU A 11 -11.77 16.60 -9.00
CA GLU A 11 -11.00 16.99 -7.83
C GLU A 11 -11.29 16.10 -6.62
N ASP A 12 -12.55 15.76 -6.37
CA ASP A 12 -12.96 14.97 -5.20
C ASP A 12 -12.42 13.54 -5.31
N LEU A 13 -12.60 12.93 -6.48
CA LEU A 13 -12.09 11.58 -6.74
C LEU A 13 -10.55 11.54 -6.71
N ALA A 14 -9.89 12.54 -7.30
CA ALA A 14 -8.42 12.61 -7.29
C ALA A 14 -7.87 12.82 -5.87
N ARG A 15 -8.54 13.61 -5.04
CA ARG A 15 -8.17 13.81 -3.62
C ARG A 15 -8.37 12.54 -2.80
N GLU A 16 -9.46 11.82 -3.01
CA GLU A 16 -9.71 10.55 -2.31
C GLU A 16 -8.67 9.49 -2.66
N VAL A 17 -8.34 9.35 -3.95
CA VAL A 17 -7.25 8.50 -4.44
C VAL A 17 -5.91 8.90 -3.81
N LEU A 18 -5.63 10.20 -3.64
CA LEU A 18 -4.42 10.67 -2.97
C LEU A 18 -4.37 10.30 -1.49
N ILE A 19 -5.49 10.46 -0.78
CA ILE A 19 -5.57 10.13 0.65
C ILE A 19 -5.26 8.64 0.87
N ILE A 20 -5.90 7.77 0.11
CA ILE A 20 -5.68 6.32 0.20
C ILE A 20 -4.27 5.95 -0.27
N GLY A 21 -3.78 6.60 -1.33
CA GLY A 21 -2.41 6.42 -1.81
C GLY A 21 -1.38 6.73 -0.73
N ARG A 22 -1.56 7.83 0.02
CA ARG A 22 -0.69 8.25 1.13
C ARG A 22 -0.74 7.28 2.30
N ASP A 23 -1.91 6.74 2.62
CA ASP A 23 -2.05 5.71 3.66
C ASP A 23 -1.24 4.45 3.29
N ILE A 24 -1.30 4.03 2.03
CA ILE A 24 -0.57 2.85 1.54
C ILE A 24 0.94 3.12 1.44
N ALA A 25 1.31 4.34 1.06
CA ALA A 25 2.67 4.74 0.73
C ALA A 25 2.97 6.16 1.25
N PRO A 26 3.34 6.31 2.55
CA PRO A 26 3.61 7.63 3.13
C PRO A 26 4.80 8.37 2.49
N CYS A 27 5.68 7.66 1.80
CA CYS A 27 6.86 8.23 1.14
C CYS A 27 6.51 9.09 -0.09
N LEU A 28 5.25 9.08 -0.57
CA LEU A 28 4.81 9.85 -1.74
C LEU A 28 5.06 11.36 -1.60
N ASP A 29 4.98 11.89 -0.38
CA ASP A 29 5.23 13.32 -0.11
C ASP A 29 6.74 13.64 0.01
N SER A 30 7.59 12.63 0.12
CA SER A 30 9.05 12.78 0.27
C SER A 30 9.82 12.70 -1.05
N PHE A 31 9.15 12.42 -2.18
CA PHE A 31 9.83 12.33 -3.47
C PHE A 31 10.27 13.70 -4.00
N PRO A 32 11.50 13.82 -4.55
CA PRO A 32 11.95 15.04 -5.19
C PRO A 32 11.08 15.39 -6.40
N ASP A 33 10.85 16.68 -6.62
CA ASP A 33 10.10 17.16 -7.78
C ASP A 33 10.83 16.83 -9.08
N GLY A 34 10.09 16.25 -10.03
CA GLY A 34 10.61 15.80 -11.32
C GLY A 34 11.33 14.45 -11.30
N SER A 35 11.46 13.80 -10.14
CA SER A 35 12.11 12.49 -10.02
C SER A 35 11.34 11.38 -10.75
N GLU A 36 12.04 10.35 -11.21
CA GLU A 36 11.39 9.19 -11.83
C GLU A 36 10.44 8.48 -10.86
N GLN A 37 10.78 8.43 -9.56
CA GLN A 37 9.90 7.88 -8.52
C GLN A 37 8.58 8.64 -8.41
N GLN A 38 8.62 9.97 -8.53
CA GLN A 38 7.41 10.79 -8.53
C GLN A 38 6.55 10.51 -9.77
N LYS A 39 7.17 10.37 -10.95
CA LYS A 39 6.46 10.05 -12.20
C LYS A 39 5.82 8.66 -12.16
N ASP A 40 6.54 7.68 -11.63
CA ASP A 40 6.04 6.32 -11.44
C ASP A 40 4.85 6.29 -10.48
N ALA A 41 4.95 7.01 -9.36
CA ALA A 41 3.85 7.17 -8.42
C ALA A 41 2.62 7.80 -9.08
N ILE A 42 2.79 8.89 -9.84
CA ILE A 42 1.72 9.56 -10.58
C ILE A 42 1.09 8.59 -11.60
N ALA A 43 1.89 7.79 -12.30
CA ALA A 43 1.38 6.82 -13.28
C ALA A 43 0.50 5.74 -12.63
N ILE A 44 0.91 5.23 -11.46
CA ILE A 44 0.12 4.25 -10.69
C ILE A 44 -1.19 4.90 -10.21
N LEU A 45 -1.13 6.08 -9.60
CA LEU A 45 -2.30 6.79 -9.10
C LEU A 45 -3.27 7.17 -10.23
N ARG A 46 -2.77 7.59 -11.39
CA ARG A 46 -3.57 7.84 -12.59
C ARG A 46 -4.29 6.60 -13.09
N ARG A 47 -3.62 5.44 -13.05
CA ARG A 47 -4.25 4.16 -13.44
C ARG A 47 -5.39 3.80 -12.48
N VAL A 48 -5.19 3.99 -11.18
CA VAL A 48 -6.23 3.77 -10.16
C VAL A 48 -7.39 4.73 -10.38
N TYR A 49 -7.10 6.03 -10.54
CA TYR A 49 -8.11 7.05 -10.85
C TYR A 49 -8.93 6.70 -12.08
N LYS A 50 -8.29 6.33 -13.21
CA LYS A 50 -9.00 5.90 -14.43
C LYS A 50 -9.87 4.68 -14.19
N THR A 51 -9.40 3.74 -13.38
CA THR A 51 -10.15 2.53 -13.04
C THR A 51 -11.36 2.85 -12.17
N ALA A 52 -11.20 3.73 -11.18
CA ALA A 52 -12.28 4.20 -10.32
C ALA A 52 -13.31 5.03 -11.08
N ALA A 53 -12.86 5.98 -11.90
CA ALA A 53 -13.71 6.82 -12.75
C ALA A 53 -14.49 5.97 -13.78
N ALA A 54 -13.85 4.97 -14.40
CA ALA A 54 -14.51 4.08 -15.35
C ALA A 54 -15.53 3.15 -14.69
N ARG A 55 -15.32 2.78 -13.41
CA ARG A 55 -16.31 2.02 -12.63
C ARG A 55 -17.51 2.87 -12.25
N GLY A 56 -17.31 4.18 -12.11
CA GLY A 56 -18.37 5.17 -11.94
C GLY A 56 -19.15 5.00 -10.64
N SER A 57 -19.75 6.10 -10.18
CA SER A 57 -20.68 6.16 -9.07
C SER A 57 -22.02 5.51 -9.41
N HIS A 58 -22.01 4.23 -9.80
CA HIS A 58 -23.24 3.43 -9.85
C HIS A 58 -23.72 3.16 -8.42
N LEU A 59 -24.46 4.15 -7.92
CA LEU A 59 -25.39 4.14 -6.81
C LEU A 59 -26.20 2.82 -6.75
N ILE A 60 -25.66 1.76 -6.17
CA ILE A 60 -26.43 0.53 -5.89
C ILE A 60 -26.14 0.09 -4.47
N LYS A 61 -27.13 0.37 -3.62
CA LYS A 61 -27.17 0.24 -2.15
C LYS A 61 -27.00 -1.20 -1.61
N SER A 62 -26.95 -2.21 -2.47
CA SER A 62 -26.71 -3.64 -2.24
C SER A 62 -27.66 -4.46 -3.12
N GLN A 63 -27.16 -5.53 -3.72
CA GLN A 63 -27.99 -6.56 -4.32
C GLN A 63 -27.33 -7.91 -4.07
N ALA A 64 -28.06 -8.83 -3.44
CA ALA A 64 -27.61 -10.20 -3.16
C ALA A 64 -28.45 -11.18 -3.98
N ILE A 65 -27.80 -12.18 -4.59
CA ILE A 65 -28.45 -13.30 -5.27
C ILE A 65 -27.99 -14.59 -4.57
N GLY A 66 -28.81 -15.08 -3.62
CA GLY A 66 -28.50 -16.30 -2.87
C GLY A 66 -27.29 -16.15 -1.93
N PRO A 67 -26.46 -17.19 -1.72
CA PRO A 67 -25.30 -17.13 -0.83
C PRO A 67 -24.11 -16.34 -1.42
N ALA A 68 -24.18 -15.96 -2.70
CA ALA A 68 -23.17 -15.12 -3.33
C ALA A 68 -23.42 -13.65 -2.96
N ARG A 69 -22.54 -13.11 -2.10
CA ARG A 69 -22.49 -11.69 -1.79
C ARG A 69 -21.47 -11.01 -2.68
N VAL A 70 -21.89 -9.94 -3.32
CA VAL A 70 -21.02 -9.09 -4.13
C VAL A 70 -21.01 -7.72 -3.46
N GLU A 71 -19.94 -7.40 -2.76
CA GLU A 71 -19.69 -6.06 -2.22
C GLU A 71 -18.93 -5.24 -3.27
N TYR A 72 -19.57 -4.19 -3.79
CA TYR A 72 -18.96 -3.15 -4.63
C TYR A 72 -19.24 -1.80 -3.95
N ALA A 73 -18.36 -0.82 -3.84
CA ALA A 73 -16.93 -0.73 -4.09
C ALA A 73 -16.44 0.50 -3.28
N ASP A 74 -15.63 0.31 -2.25
CA ASP A 74 -14.83 1.39 -1.67
C ASP A 74 -13.70 1.73 -2.65
N ILE A 75 -13.30 3.00 -2.78
CA ILE A 75 -12.13 3.41 -3.57
C ILE A 75 -10.89 2.60 -3.15
N ALA A 76 -10.83 2.17 -1.88
CA ALA A 76 -9.82 1.25 -1.38
C ALA A 76 -9.70 -0.05 -2.24
N SER A 77 -10.80 -0.59 -2.74
CA SER A 77 -10.80 -1.79 -3.61
C SER A 77 -10.14 -1.55 -4.97
N ALA A 78 -10.08 -0.30 -5.44
CA ALA A 78 -9.37 0.05 -6.67
C ALA A 78 -7.84 -0.04 -6.49
N PHE A 79 -7.35 -0.06 -5.26
CA PHE A 79 -5.95 -0.27 -4.94
C PHE A 79 -5.59 -1.75 -4.80
N ASP A 80 -6.56 -2.65 -4.67
CA ASP A 80 -6.29 -4.06 -4.40
C ASP A 80 -5.48 -4.74 -5.51
N GLY A 81 -4.65 -5.69 -5.08
CA GLY A 81 -3.73 -6.40 -5.96
C GLY A 81 -2.50 -5.55 -6.30
N GLN A 82 -2.32 -5.25 -7.59
CA GLN A 82 -1.06 -4.69 -8.08
C GLN A 82 -0.81 -3.22 -7.73
N PRO A 83 -1.80 -2.29 -7.78
CA PRO A 83 -1.54 -0.90 -7.44
C PRO A 83 -0.99 -0.72 -6.02
N ARG A 84 -1.57 -1.42 -5.04
CA ARG A 84 -1.11 -1.43 -3.64
C ARG A 84 0.31 -1.98 -3.48
N ARG A 85 0.64 -3.07 -4.17
CA ARG A 85 2.00 -3.65 -4.13
C ARG A 85 3.02 -2.72 -4.78
N ALA A 86 2.67 -2.11 -5.92
CA ALA A 86 3.53 -1.17 -6.62
C ALA A 86 3.81 0.08 -5.78
N LEU A 87 2.78 0.69 -5.18
CA LEU A 87 2.96 1.85 -4.28
C LEU A 87 3.83 1.52 -3.07
N ARG A 88 3.61 0.36 -2.43
CA ARG A 88 4.47 -0.08 -1.31
C ARG A 88 5.91 -0.34 -1.76
N ALA A 89 6.12 -0.90 -2.94
CA ALA A 89 7.45 -1.16 -3.47
C ALA A 89 8.25 0.14 -3.69
N LEU A 90 7.60 1.22 -4.12
CA LEU A 90 8.22 2.54 -4.24
C LEU A 90 8.74 3.05 -2.88
N CYS A 91 8.02 2.82 -1.78
CA CYS A 91 8.50 3.15 -0.44
C CYS A 91 9.51 2.14 0.13
N GLY A 92 9.39 0.86 -0.23
CA GLY A 92 10.33 -0.19 0.16
C GLY A 92 11.72 0.01 -0.44
N ALA A 93 11.80 0.47 -1.69
CA ALA A 93 13.05 0.89 -2.32
C ALA A 93 13.72 2.06 -1.58
N SER A 94 12.93 2.93 -0.97
CA SER A 94 13.43 4.03 -0.13
C SER A 94 13.81 3.60 1.30
N SER A 95 13.44 2.40 1.74
CA SER A 95 13.68 1.89 3.10
C SER A 95 14.95 1.04 3.23
N ALA A 96 15.82 1.02 2.20
CA ALA A 96 17.13 0.38 2.26
C ALA A 96 18.16 1.14 3.15
N ALA A 97 17.70 2.00 4.06
CA ALA A 97 18.50 2.59 5.12
C ALA A 97 18.23 1.85 6.44
N GLY A 98 18.97 0.76 6.66
CA GLY A 98 19.02 0.06 7.95
C GLY A 98 17.93 -0.99 8.15
N LEU A 99 18.15 -2.19 7.60
CA LEU A 99 17.50 -3.39 8.14
C LEU A 99 17.88 -3.49 9.63
N PRO A 100 16.94 -3.86 10.53
CA PRO A 100 17.29 -4.15 11.91
C PRO A 100 18.26 -5.34 11.90
N VAL A 101 19.53 -5.06 12.21
CA VAL A 101 20.50 -6.10 12.54
C VAL A 101 19.99 -6.75 13.81
N GLY A 102 19.38 -7.93 13.67
CA GLY A 102 19.07 -8.78 14.80
C GLY A 102 20.37 -9.09 15.53
N SER A 103 20.52 -8.58 16.74
CA SER A 103 21.68 -8.86 17.58
C SER A 103 21.49 -10.24 18.18
N PHE A 104 21.95 -11.29 17.48
CA PHE A 104 22.03 -12.62 18.05
C PHE A 104 23.20 -12.66 19.05
N PRO A 105 22.98 -13.03 20.31
CA PRO A 105 24.06 -13.21 21.27
C PRO A 105 25.02 -14.30 20.76
N ASN A 106 26.29 -13.96 20.56
CA ASN A 106 27.35 -14.91 20.19
C ASN A 106 27.82 -15.79 21.37
N GLU A 107 27.32 -15.52 22.59
CA GLU A 107 27.62 -16.35 23.75
C GLU A 107 26.65 -17.51 23.81
N ARG A 108 27.18 -18.71 23.56
CA ARG A 108 26.51 -19.98 23.84
C ARG A 108 26.27 -20.10 25.35
N PRO A 109 25.03 -20.12 25.87
CA PRO A 109 24.79 -20.74 27.15
C PRO A 109 24.52 -22.22 26.88
N ILE A 110 25.56 -23.00 26.56
CA ILE A 110 25.48 -24.44 26.82
C ILE A 110 25.81 -24.61 28.31
N ALA A 111 24.93 -24.09 29.17
CA ALA A 111 24.89 -24.51 30.56
C ALA A 111 23.79 -25.58 30.63
N ARG A 112 24.24 -26.83 30.83
CA ARG A 112 23.44 -28.03 31.03
C ARG A 112 22.16 -27.74 31.84
N LEU A 113 21.03 -27.72 31.15
CA LEU A 113 19.70 -27.57 31.76
C LEU A 113 19.03 -28.90 32.10
N TRP A 114 19.75 -30.03 31.98
CA TRP A 114 19.28 -31.31 32.48
C TRP A 114 20.16 -31.81 33.62
N PRO A 115 19.67 -31.78 34.87
CA PRO A 115 20.19 -32.67 35.89
C PRO A 115 19.60 -34.06 35.61
N GLU A 116 20.41 -34.99 35.14
CA GLU A 116 20.04 -36.41 35.20
C GLU A 116 19.86 -36.77 36.69
N ARG A 117 18.60 -36.92 37.12
CA ARG A 117 18.27 -37.51 38.42
C ARG A 117 18.15 -39.02 38.24
N TYR A 118 19.17 -39.72 38.73
CA TYR A 118 19.26 -41.10 39.26
C TYR A 118 18.47 -42.25 38.60
N GLY A 119 19.19 -43.35 38.40
CA GLY A 119 18.69 -44.71 38.20
C GLY A 119 19.82 -45.70 38.05
#